data_AF-A0A9P8RK63-F1
#
_entry.id   AF-A0A9P8RK63-F1
#
_cell.length_a   1.000
_cell.length_b   1.000
_cell.length_c   1.000
_cell.angle_alpha   90.00
_cell.angle_beta   90.00
_cell.angle_gamma   90.00
#
_symmetry.space_group_name_H-M   'P 1'
#
loop_
_entity.id
_entity.type
_entity.pdbx_description
1 polymer ?
#
loop_
_entity_poly.entity_id
_entity_poly.type
_entity_poly.pdbx_seq_one_letter_code
_entity_poly.pdbx_strand_id
1 'polypeptide(L)'
;MGRWGQAVKINDDPQFDSGSPTDKSVQVTKSILEEMALLFQSARNRYELTKDQQNLGLLEDENMRSVGRALHRRLKDIVRQRQKQTSLVKKTTWGLHDGKVLENIASKIAEFVDALEDVFPAEDVHRKLVKIEIDEMDEPSLILLKDAARGIDTALSDAAGQKINLIAGRNPANKIESRTRRPIRWGQSQRKAGPGCRLKTYSGVRDFGIRQGRWSRSPLP
;
A
#
# COMPACT_ATOMS: atom_id res chain seq x y z
N MET A 1 -4.71 -0.38 12.57
CA MET A 1 -5.81 0.30 13.32
C MET A 1 -7.21 -0.11 12.89
N GLY A 2 -7.71 0.28 11.70
CA GLY A 2 -9.11 -0.02 11.33
C GLY A 2 -9.47 -1.51 11.29
N ARG A 3 -8.53 -2.37 10.87
CA ARG A 3 -8.68 -3.84 10.92
C ARG A 3 -8.89 -4.35 12.35
N TRP A 4 -8.01 -3.96 13.27
CA TRP A 4 -8.09 -4.36 14.68
C TRP A 4 -9.45 -3.97 15.30
N GLY A 5 -9.88 -2.71 15.14
CA GLY A 5 -11.17 -2.26 15.68
C GLY A 5 -12.37 -3.05 15.13
N GLN A 6 -12.34 -3.42 13.85
CA GLN A 6 -13.35 -4.29 13.25
C GLN A 6 -13.26 -5.74 13.79
N ALA A 7 -12.04 -6.25 14.02
CA ALA A 7 -11.81 -7.61 14.49
C ALA A 7 -12.31 -7.82 15.92
N VAL A 8 -12.09 -6.84 16.80
CA VAL A 8 -12.56 -6.85 18.20
C VAL A 8 -13.98 -6.29 18.35
N LYS A 9 -14.62 -5.87 17.25
CA LYS A 9 -15.96 -5.24 17.23
C LYS A 9 -16.08 -4.08 18.22
N ILE A 10 -15.10 -3.17 18.18
CA ILE A 10 -14.95 -2.07 19.16
C ILE A 10 -16.20 -1.20 19.34
N ASN A 11 -17.06 -1.10 18.32
CA ASN A 11 -18.30 -0.30 18.40
C ASN A 11 -19.52 -1.10 18.90
N ASP A 12 -19.44 -2.43 18.91
CA ASP A 12 -20.57 -3.31 19.26
C ASP A 12 -20.37 -3.98 20.63
N ASP A 13 -19.14 -3.99 21.14
CA ASP A 13 -18.79 -4.64 22.40
C ASP A 13 -18.86 -3.64 23.58
N PRO A 14 -19.81 -3.81 24.52
CA PRO A 14 -20.06 -2.86 25.60
C PRO A 14 -18.88 -2.70 26.56
N GLN A 15 -17.89 -3.61 26.53
CA GLN A 15 -16.69 -3.45 27.35
C GLN A 15 -15.89 -2.19 27.00
N PHE A 16 -15.96 -1.72 25.75
CA PHE A 16 -15.26 -0.53 25.27
C PHE A 16 -16.04 0.78 25.52
N ASP A 17 -17.33 0.70 25.90
CA ASP A 17 -18.17 1.87 26.21
C ASP A 17 -18.04 2.34 27.67
N SER A 18 -17.50 1.51 28.56
CA SER A 18 -17.38 1.83 29.97
C SER A 18 -16.29 2.88 30.23
N GLY A 19 -16.63 3.95 30.96
CA GLY A 19 -15.66 4.95 31.42
C GLY A 19 -14.61 4.38 32.39
N SER A 20 -14.94 3.30 33.09
CA SER A 20 -14.09 2.60 34.06
C SER A 20 -14.14 1.07 33.83
N PRO A 21 -13.43 0.55 32.81
CA PRO A 21 -13.41 -0.88 32.53
C PRO A 21 -12.73 -1.63 33.68
N THR A 22 -13.32 -2.75 34.11
CA THR A 22 -12.74 -3.62 35.15
C THR A 22 -11.76 -4.63 34.56
N ASP A 23 -11.96 -4.99 33.29
CA ASP A 23 -11.10 -5.90 32.56
C ASP A 23 -9.72 -5.27 32.29
N LYS A 24 -8.65 -6.00 32.64
CA LYS A 24 -7.27 -5.52 32.49
C LYS A 24 -6.87 -5.33 31.03
N SER A 25 -7.31 -6.21 30.14
CA SER A 25 -7.04 -6.11 28.70
C SER A 25 -7.70 -4.85 28.14
N VAL A 26 -8.94 -4.56 28.52
CA VAL A 26 -9.64 -3.33 28.12
C VAL A 26 -8.96 -2.07 28.69
N GLN A 27 -8.46 -2.12 29.93
CA GLN A 27 -7.67 -1.02 30.51
C GLN A 27 -6.38 -0.77 29.73
N VAL A 28 -5.63 -1.83 29.37
CA VAL A 28 -4.41 -1.72 28.55
C VAL A 28 -4.74 -1.15 27.18
N THR A 29 -5.78 -1.65 26.51
CA THR A 29 -6.27 -1.11 25.24
C THR A 29 -6.57 0.39 25.34
N LYS A 30 -7.26 0.82 26.40
CA LYS A 30 -7.55 2.25 26.63
C LYS A 30 -6.27 3.07 26.76
N SER A 31 -5.28 2.59 27.53
CA SER A 31 -3.98 3.25 27.67
C SER A 31 -3.27 3.41 26.32
N ILE A 32 -3.24 2.36 25.48
CA ILE A 32 -2.62 2.42 24.15
C ILE A 32 -3.32 3.45 23.25
N LEU A 33 -4.65 3.50 23.27
CA LEU A 33 -5.41 4.47 22.48
C LEU A 33 -5.18 5.93 22.96
N GLU A 34 -5.04 6.14 24.27
CA GLU A 34 -4.68 7.44 24.86
C GLU A 34 -3.27 7.87 24.45
N GLU A 35 -2.28 6.96 24.48
CA GLU A 35 -0.91 7.23 24.02
C GLU A 35 -0.88 7.57 22.52
N MET A 36 -1.66 6.88 21.70
CA MET A 36 -1.81 7.23 20.28
C MET A 36 -2.41 8.63 20.10
N ALA A 37 -3.41 9.02 20.90
CA ALA A 37 -3.97 10.36 20.86
C ALA A 37 -2.92 11.44 21.22
N LEU A 38 -2.10 11.18 22.24
CA LEU A 38 -1.00 12.05 22.64
C LEU A 38 0.09 12.18 21.56
N LEU A 39 0.37 11.10 20.82
CA LEU A 39 1.29 11.13 19.67
C LEU A 39 0.82 12.14 18.60
N PHE A 40 -0.46 12.09 18.24
CA PHE A 40 -1.04 13.02 17.27
C PHE A 40 -1.10 14.45 17.80
N GLN A 41 -1.48 14.64 19.07
CA GLN A 41 -1.50 15.96 19.70
C GLN A 41 -0.10 16.60 19.71
N SER A 42 0.93 15.82 20.04
CA SER A 42 2.32 16.27 20.05
C SER A 42 2.82 16.63 18.64
N ALA A 43 2.38 15.92 17.61
CA ALA A 43 2.69 16.25 16.23
C ALA A 43 2.00 17.55 15.79
N ARG A 44 0.73 17.72 16.13
CA ARG A 44 -0.05 18.93 15.85
C ARG A 44 0.55 20.16 16.53
N ASN A 45 0.90 20.07 17.81
CA ASN A 45 1.48 21.20 18.55
C ASN A 45 2.79 21.66 17.91
N ARG A 46 3.63 20.72 17.43
CA ARG A 46 4.86 21.05 16.70
C ARG A 46 4.55 21.79 15.39
N TYR A 47 3.55 21.33 14.63
CA TYR A 47 3.10 22.03 13.43
C TYR A 47 2.63 23.47 13.76
N GLU A 48 1.79 23.64 14.78
CA GLU A 48 1.26 24.96 15.16
C GLU A 48 2.36 25.95 15.56
N LEU A 49 3.46 25.46 16.14
CA LEU A 49 4.64 26.27 16.49
C LEU A 49 5.50 26.66 15.28
N THR A 50 5.53 25.84 14.22
CA THR A 50 6.45 26.04 13.08
C THR A 50 5.76 26.51 11.79
N LYS A 51 4.43 26.51 11.74
CA LYS A 51 3.65 26.80 10.51
C LYS A 51 3.98 28.16 9.88
N ASP A 52 4.27 29.19 10.67
CA ASP A 52 4.52 30.55 10.17
C ASP A 52 5.95 30.70 9.63
N GLN A 53 6.87 29.83 10.05
CA GLN A 53 8.27 29.83 9.61
C GLN A 53 8.46 29.06 8.30
N GLN A 54 7.59 28.08 8.05
CA GLN A 54 7.75 27.09 6.99
C GLN A 54 6.76 27.36 5.86
N ASN A 55 6.78 28.56 5.24
CA ASN A 55 5.88 28.98 4.15
C ASN A 55 5.91 28.00 2.95
N LEU A 56 5.29 26.84 3.12
CA LEU A 56 5.37 25.65 2.30
C LEU A 56 3.93 25.26 1.96
N GLY A 57 3.64 25.18 0.66
CA GLY A 57 2.36 24.69 0.19
C GLY A 57 2.09 23.27 0.69
N LEU A 58 0.85 23.01 1.10
CA LEU A 58 0.39 21.67 1.43
C LEU A 58 0.22 20.87 0.14
N LEU A 59 0.64 19.60 0.16
CA LEU A 59 0.33 18.66 -0.91
C LEU A 59 -1.10 18.14 -0.74
N GLU A 60 -1.86 18.16 -1.81
CA GLU A 60 -3.21 17.63 -1.89
C GLU A 60 -3.24 16.30 -2.65
N ASP A 61 -4.35 15.56 -2.55
CA ASP A 61 -4.59 14.28 -3.26
C ASP A 61 -4.36 14.42 -4.78
N GLU A 62 -4.65 15.61 -5.33
CA GLU A 62 -4.48 15.93 -6.75
C GLU A 62 -3.02 16.06 -7.18
N ASN A 63 -2.08 16.24 -6.24
CA ASN A 63 -0.65 16.20 -6.52
C ASN A 63 -0.09 14.77 -6.62
N MET A 64 -0.85 13.75 -6.23
CA MET A 64 -0.43 12.35 -6.37
C MET A 64 -0.48 11.89 -7.83
N ARG A 65 0.45 11.00 -8.21
CA ARG A 65 0.39 10.26 -9.48
C ARG A 65 -0.89 9.43 -9.53
N SER A 66 -1.42 9.16 -10.74
CA SER A 66 -2.71 8.48 -10.94
C SER A 66 -2.85 7.17 -10.15
N VAL A 67 -1.87 6.28 -10.23
CA VAL A 67 -1.85 4.99 -9.50
C VAL A 67 -1.86 5.22 -7.98
N GLY A 68 -1.03 6.14 -7.49
CA GLY A 68 -0.99 6.49 -6.06
C GLY A 68 -2.30 7.12 -5.57
N ARG A 69 -2.94 7.95 -6.39
CA ARG A 69 -4.24 8.57 -6.08
C ARG A 69 -5.36 7.53 -6.02
N ALA A 70 -5.40 6.61 -6.97
CA ALA A 70 -6.37 5.52 -6.99
C ALA A 70 -6.21 4.63 -5.73
N LEU A 71 -4.98 4.25 -5.41
CA LEU A 71 -4.64 3.52 -4.19
C LEU A 71 -5.07 4.28 -2.93
N HIS A 72 -4.73 5.57 -2.82
CA HIS A 72 -5.09 6.41 -1.68
C HIS A 72 -6.61 6.47 -1.48
N ARG A 73 -7.38 6.69 -2.55
CA ARG A 73 -8.86 6.71 -2.51
C ARG A 73 -9.41 5.36 -2.04
N ARG A 74 -8.90 4.25 -2.56
CA ARG A 74 -9.33 2.91 -2.16
C ARG A 74 -9.10 2.64 -0.68
N LEU A 75 -7.91 2.94 -0.17
CA LEU A 75 -7.59 2.77 1.27
C LEU A 75 -8.47 3.66 2.15
N LYS A 76 -8.73 4.91 1.72
CA LYS A 76 -9.62 5.85 2.40
C LYS A 76 -11.05 5.32 2.47
N ASP A 77 -11.56 4.73 1.39
CA ASP A 77 -12.90 4.15 1.35
C ASP A 77 -13.03 2.92 2.25
N ILE A 78 -12.02 2.05 2.29
CA ILE A 78 -11.97 0.91 3.22
C ILE A 78 -12.05 1.40 4.67
N VAL A 79 -11.23 2.39 5.05
CA VAL A 79 -11.23 2.95 6.40
C VAL A 79 -12.57 3.60 6.72
N ARG A 80 -13.13 4.37 5.79
CA ARG A 80 -14.45 5.00 5.95
C ARG A 80 -15.54 3.97 6.20
N GLN A 81 -15.57 2.88 5.43
CA GLN A 81 -16.56 1.81 5.59
C GLN A 81 -16.55 1.22 7.00
N ARG A 82 -15.37 1.07 7.61
CA ARG A 82 -15.20 0.56 8.99
C ARG A 82 -15.61 1.58 10.05
N GLN A 83 -15.39 2.86 9.77
CA GLN A 83 -15.67 3.95 10.70
C GLN A 83 -17.12 4.48 10.62
N LYS A 84 -17.98 3.93 9.75
CA LYS A 84 -19.35 4.42 9.47
C LYS A 84 -20.25 4.58 10.70
N GLN A 85 -19.94 3.92 11.82
CA GLN A 85 -20.70 4.02 13.06
C GLN A 85 -20.21 5.13 14.01
N THR A 86 -19.10 5.81 13.70
CA THR A 86 -18.54 6.87 14.55
C THR A 86 -19.06 8.25 14.13
N SER A 87 -19.54 9.05 15.09
CA SER A 87 -19.99 10.41 14.81
C SER A 87 -18.82 11.28 14.34
N LEU A 88 -18.98 11.95 13.21
CA LEU A 88 -17.95 12.80 12.61
C LEU A 88 -17.87 14.11 13.39
N VAL A 89 -17.09 14.14 14.48
CA VAL A 89 -16.63 15.40 15.05
C VAL A 89 -15.78 16.12 14.01
N LYS A 90 -15.99 17.43 13.83
CA LYS A 90 -15.16 18.25 12.94
C LYS A 90 -13.69 18.14 13.36
N LYS A 91 -12.87 17.51 12.53
CA LYS A 91 -11.43 17.39 12.74
C LYS A 91 -10.75 18.64 12.19
N THR A 92 -9.81 19.21 12.95
CA THR A 92 -8.96 20.30 12.45
C THR A 92 -7.94 19.75 11.47
N THR A 93 -7.79 20.40 10.32
CA THR A 93 -6.73 20.08 9.34
C THR A 93 -5.42 20.72 9.76
N TRP A 94 -4.33 19.96 9.71
CA TRP A 94 -2.96 20.41 10.01
C TRP A 94 -1.99 19.67 9.09
N GLY A 95 -0.80 20.25 8.88
CA GLY A 95 0.21 19.72 7.95
C GLY A 95 1.35 18.98 8.66
N LEU A 96 2.00 18.06 7.94
CA LEU A 96 3.27 17.46 8.34
C LEU A 96 4.35 17.93 7.35
N HIS A 97 5.35 18.65 7.85
CA HIS A 97 6.39 19.25 7.00
C HIS A 97 7.72 18.49 7.01
N ASP A 98 7.90 17.55 7.93
CA ASP A 98 9.12 16.76 8.08
C ASP A 98 8.83 15.28 7.85
N GLY A 99 9.52 14.69 6.87
CA GLY A 99 9.44 13.27 6.55
C GLY A 99 9.81 12.37 7.74
N LYS A 100 10.75 12.80 8.59
CA LYS A 100 11.13 12.05 9.81
C LYS A 100 10.00 12.02 10.83
N VAL A 101 9.24 13.12 10.93
CA VAL A 101 8.08 13.18 11.83
C VAL A 101 6.98 12.24 11.31
N LEU A 102 6.74 12.23 10.01
CA LEU A 102 5.79 11.30 9.39
C LEU A 102 6.22 9.83 9.60
N GLU A 103 7.48 9.51 9.35
CA GLU A 103 8.04 8.16 9.56
C GLU A 103 7.90 7.71 11.02
N ASN A 104 8.29 8.56 11.98
CA ASN A 104 8.13 8.26 13.40
C ASN A 104 6.66 8.06 13.80
N ILE A 105 5.73 8.84 13.25
CA ILE A 105 4.29 8.64 13.51
C ILE A 105 3.85 7.29 12.94
N ALA A 106 4.22 6.96 11.70
CA ALA A 106 3.84 5.70 11.06
C ALA A 106 4.37 4.48 11.84
N SER A 107 5.65 4.50 12.23
CA SER A 107 6.26 3.41 12.99
C SER A 107 5.62 3.23 14.37
N LYS A 108 5.41 4.32 15.13
CA LYS A 108 4.74 4.22 16.44
C LYS A 108 3.30 3.74 16.34
N ILE A 109 2.59 4.13 15.28
CA ILE A 109 1.24 3.62 15.03
C ILE A 109 1.28 2.10 14.75
N ALA A 110 2.27 1.61 14.02
CA ALA A 110 2.45 0.17 13.81
C ALA A 110 2.70 -0.55 15.14
N GLU A 111 3.63 -0.05 15.96
CA GLU A 111 3.93 -0.60 17.30
C GLU A 111 2.68 -0.63 18.20
N PHE A 112 1.87 0.42 18.20
CA PHE A 112 0.61 0.43 18.95
C PHE A 112 -0.40 -0.59 18.41
N VAL A 113 -0.47 -0.80 17.09
CA VAL A 113 -1.34 -1.83 16.51
C VAL A 113 -0.88 -3.22 16.93
N ASP A 114 0.42 -3.49 16.90
CA ASP A 114 0.99 -4.78 17.32
C ASP A 114 0.66 -5.04 18.80
N ALA A 115 0.86 -4.05 19.66
CA ALA A 115 0.49 -4.14 21.08
C ALA A 115 -1.02 -4.35 21.30
N LEU A 116 -1.88 -3.76 20.46
CA LEU A 116 -3.33 -3.99 20.52
C LEU A 116 -3.71 -5.41 20.06
N GLU A 117 -3.01 -5.95 19.08
CA GLU A 117 -3.20 -7.33 18.60
C GLU A 117 -2.70 -8.36 19.61
N ASP A 118 -1.64 -8.07 20.37
CA ASP A 118 -1.17 -8.90 21.49
C ASP A 118 -2.21 -9.01 22.63
N VAL A 119 -2.95 -7.93 22.89
CA VAL A 119 -3.98 -7.89 23.94
C VAL A 119 -5.25 -8.65 23.50
N PHE A 120 -5.62 -8.52 22.23
CA PHE A 120 -6.79 -9.18 21.64
C PHE A 120 -6.42 -9.89 20.33
N PRO A 121 -5.93 -11.14 20.40
CA PRO A 121 -5.52 -11.89 19.23
C PRO A 121 -6.73 -12.20 18.34
N ALA A 122 -6.63 -11.79 17.07
CA ALA A 122 -7.70 -11.94 16.08
C ALA A 122 -7.16 -12.27 14.68
N GLU A 123 -6.13 -13.11 14.61
CA GLU A 123 -5.33 -13.38 13.41
C GLU A 123 -6.17 -13.89 12.24
N ASP A 124 -7.15 -14.75 12.52
CA ASP A 124 -8.03 -15.31 11.48
C ASP A 124 -8.95 -14.27 10.87
N VAL A 125 -9.49 -13.35 11.68
CA VAL A 125 -10.33 -12.25 11.22
C VAL A 125 -9.47 -11.25 10.46
N HIS A 126 -8.31 -10.91 11.02
CA HIS A 126 -7.35 -10.01 10.40
C HIS A 126 -6.93 -10.51 9.01
N ARG A 127 -6.54 -11.79 8.87
CA ARG A 127 -6.15 -12.40 7.59
C ARG A 127 -7.28 -12.36 6.56
N LYS A 128 -8.54 -12.55 6.98
CA LYS A 128 -9.70 -12.42 6.09
C LYS A 128 -9.89 -10.97 5.63
N LEU A 129 -9.77 -10.01 6.55
CA LEU A 129 -9.90 -8.58 6.23
C LEU A 129 -8.84 -8.13 5.22
N VAL A 130 -7.57 -8.52 5.42
CA VAL A 130 -6.48 -8.18 4.49
C VAL A 130 -6.75 -8.70 3.08
N LYS A 131 -7.24 -9.93 2.95
CA LYS A 131 -7.58 -10.49 1.63
C LYS A 131 -8.67 -9.68 0.92
N ILE A 132 -9.70 -9.27 1.65
CA ILE A 132 -10.82 -8.47 1.12
C ILE A 132 -10.33 -7.09 0.67
N GLU A 133 -9.42 -6.46 1.44
CA GLU A 133 -8.87 -5.14 1.12
C GLU A 133 -8.18 -5.12 -0.25
N ILE A 134 -7.42 -6.17 -0.54
CA ILE A 134 -6.60 -6.24 -1.76
C ILE A 134 -7.32 -6.87 -2.94
N ASP A 135 -8.49 -7.48 -2.77
CA ASP A 135 -9.12 -8.35 -3.79
C ASP A 135 -9.44 -7.63 -5.10
N GLU A 136 -9.91 -6.39 -5.03
CA GLU A 136 -10.29 -5.59 -6.21
C GLU A 136 -9.16 -4.70 -6.75
N MET A 137 -7.95 -4.80 -6.19
CA MET A 137 -6.82 -3.95 -6.58
C MET A 137 -6.10 -4.50 -7.82
N ASP A 138 -5.71 -3.60 -8.72
CA ASP A 138 -4.91 -3.89 -9.92
C ASP A 138 -3.43 -4.09 -9.58
N GLU A 139 -2.70 -4.74 -10.47
CA GLU A 139 -1.29 -5.11 -10.26
C GLU A 139 -0.37 -3.90 -9.95
N PRO A 140 -0.43 -2.76 -10.68
CA PRO A 140 0.35 -1.57 -10.32
C PRO A 140 0.08 -1.05 -8.91
N SER A 141 -1.18 -1.05 -8.47
CA SER A 141 -1.53 -0.61 -7.11
C SER A 141 -1.09 -1.62 -6.06
N LEU A 142 -1.10 -2.93 -6.37
CA LEU A 142 -0.59 -3.98 -5.49
C LEU A 142 0.92 -3.87 -5.29
N ILE A 143 1.68 -3.57 -6.34
CA ILE A 143 3.14 -3.35 -6.24
C ILE A 143 3.42 -2.15 -5.33
N LEU A 144 2.74 -1.02 -5.60
CA LEU A 144 2.88 0.19 -4.79
C LEU A 144 2.48 -0.06 -3.33
N LEU A 145 1.38 -0.79 -3.10
CA LEU A 145 0.91 -1.14 -1.76
C LEU A 145 1.92 -2.02 -1.02
N LYS A 146 2.45 -3.06 -1.68
CA LYS A 146 3.45 -3.96 -1.09
C LYS A 146 4.65 -3.17 -0.57
N ASP A 147 5.18 -2.25 -1.38
CA ASP A 147 6.34 -1.44 -1.02
C ASP A 147 6.01 -0.43 0.09
N ALA A 148 4.84 0.21 0.04
CA ALA A 148 4.40 1.17 1.06
C ALA A 148 4.06 0.52 2.41
N ALA A 149 3.55 -0.70 2.41
CA ALA A 149 3.21 -1.45 3.62
C ALA A 149 4.43 -2.11 4.28
N ARG A 150 5.57 -2.21 3.59
CA ARG A 150 6.75 -2.90 4.09
C ARG A 150 7.27 -2.24 5.36
N GLY A 151 7.40 -3.02 6.43
CA GLY A 151 7.90 -2.57 7.72
C GLY A 151 6.88 -1.81 8.59
N ILE A 152 5.66 -1.60 8.08
CA ILE A 152 4.55 -0.97 8.82
C ILE A 152 3.37 -1.94 8.98
N ASP A 153 3.11 -2.76 7.95
CA ASP A 153 1.98 -3.67 7.87
C ASP A 153 2.40 -4.91 7.07
N THR A 154 3.10 -5.81 7.75
CA THR A 154 3.69 -7.02 7.16
C THR A 154 2.62 -7.92 6.55
N ALA A 155 1.50 -8.10 7.24
CA ALA A 155 0.37 -8.90 6.76
C ALA A 155 -0.17 -8.38 5.41
N LEU A 156 -0.31 -7.05 5.26
CA LEU A 156 -0.78 -6.44 4.03
C LEU A 156 0.27 -6.51 2.91
N SER A 157 1.55 -6.29 3.24
CA SER A 157 2.66 -6.41 2.30
C SER A 157 2.78 -7.82 1.74
N ASP A 158 2.70 -8.84 2.60
CA ASP A 158 2.77 -10.25 2.23
C ASP A 158 1.59 -10.66 1.37
N ALA A 159 0.37 -10.27 1.74
CA ALA A 159 -0.83 -10.57 0.98
C ALA A 159 -0.80 -9.93 -0.42
N ALA A 160 -0.33 -8.68 -0.53
CA ALA A 160 -0.11 -8.02 -1.81
C ALA A 160 0.92 -8.77 -2.65
N GLY A 161 2.05 -9.19 -2.05
CA GLY A 161 3.07 -10.01 -2.70
C GLY A 161 2.53 -11.35 -3.23
N GLN A 162 1.74 -12.06 -2.43
CA GLN A 162 1.08 -13.30 -2.83
C GLN A 162 0.14 -13.07 -4.00
N LYS A 163 -0.66 -12.00 -3.98
CA LYS A 163 -1.60 -11.68 -5.06
C LYS A 163 -0.89 -11.35 -6.37
N ILE A 164 0.21 -10.58 -6.32
CA ILE A 164 1.05 -10.30 -7.49
C ILE A 164 1.55 -11.60 -8.13
N ASN A 165 2.08 -12.54 -7.32
CA ASN A 165 2.55 -13.83 -7.81
C ASN A 165 1.42 -14.67 -8.44
N LEU A 166 0.22 -14.61 -7.89
CA LEU A 166 -0.96 -15.28 -8.46
C LEU A 166 -1.38 -14.70 -9.81
N ILE A 167 -1.32 -13.38 -9.97
CA ILE A 167 -1.61 -12.70 -11.25
C ILE A 167 -0.55 -13.09 -12.29
N ALA A 168 0.74 -13.02 -11.93
CA ALA A 168 1.84 -13.38 -12.80
C ALA A 168 1.81 -14.86 -13.22
N GLY A 169 1.50 -15.77 -12.28
CA GLY A 169 1.40 -17.21 -12.53
C GLY A 169 0.17 -17.63 -13.34
N ARG A 170 -0.87 -16.79 -13.39
CA ARG A 170 -2.07 -17.01 -14.21
C ARG A 170 -1.91 -16.54 -15.65
N ASN A 171 -0.81 -15.90 -16.04
CA ASN A 171 -0.61 -15.42 -17.40
C ASN A 171 -0.42 -16.61 -18.38
N PRO A 172 -1.37 -16.91 -19.27
CA PRO A 172 -1.33 -18.10 -20.13
C PRO A 172 -0.31 -18.02 -21.27
N ALA A 173 0.45 -16.93 -21.40
CA ALA A 173 1.43 -16.73 -22.48
C ALA A 173 2.61 -17.74 -22.46
N ASN A 174 2.76 -18.53 -21.38
CA ASN A 174 3.90 -19.43 -21.21
C ASN A 174 3.53 -20.91 -21.47
N LYS A 175 2.29 -21.22 -21.83
CA LYS A 175 1.85 -22.59 -22.14
C LYS A 175 1.64 -22.79 -23.64
N ILE A 176 2.65 -22.46 -24.45
CA ILE A 176 2.78 -23.09 -25.77
C ILE A 176 3.53 -24.39 -25.53
N GLU A 177 2.77 -25.46 -25.23
CA GLU A 177 3.28 -26.82 -25.36
C GLU A 177 3.78 -26.95 -26.80
N SER A 178 5.10 -27.11 -26.96
CA SER A 178 5.72 -27.48 -28.21
C SER A 178 5.23 -28.89 -28.56
N ARG A 179 4.06 -28.97 -29.19
CA ARG A 179 3.52 -30.20 -29.75
C ARG A 179 4.51 -30.63 -30.83
N THR A 180 5.31 -31.63 -30.49
CA THR A 180 6.37 -32.19 -31.32
C THR A 180 5.79 -32.51 -32.69
N ARG A 181 6.28 -31.78 -33.70
CA ARG A 181 5.97 -31.98 -35.11
C ARG A 181 6.37 -33.41 -35.48
N ARG A 182 5.43 -34.21 -35.97
CA ARG A 182 5.78 -35.43 -36.71
C ARG A 182 6.63 -35.02 -37.92
N PRO A 183 7.69 -35.77 -38.29
CA PRO A 183 8.45 -35.47 -39.49
C PRO A 183 7.56 -35.71 -40.71
N ILE A 184 7.19 -34.65 -41.43
CA ILE A 184 6.56 -34.79 -42.74
C ILE A 184 7.68 -35.09 -43.73
N ARG A 185 7.61 -36.28 -44.31
CA ARG A 185 8.48 -36.81 -45.36
C ARG A 185 8.36 -35.91 -46.60
N TRP A 186 9.44 -35.21 -46.94
CA TRP A 186 9.52 -34.45 -48.19
C TRP A 186 9.57 -35.41 -49.38
N GLY A 187 8.48 -35.46 -50.16
CA GLY A 187 8.48 -35.98 -51.52
C GLY A 187 8.96 -34.89 -52.47
N GLN A 188 9.98 -35.20 -53.26
CA GLN A 188 10.53 -34.31 -54.28
C GLN A 188 9.49 -34.07 -55.39
N SER A 189 9.30 -32.81 -55.78
CA SER A 189 8.86 -32.47 -57.13
C SER A 189 9.39 -31.09 -57.48
N GLN A 190 10.29 -31.04 -58.46
CA GLN A 190 10.79 -29.82 -59.07
C GLN A 190 9.65 -29.06 -59.77
N ARG A 191 9.62 -27.72 -59.67
CA ARG A 191 9.34 -26.79 -60.79
C ARG A 191 9.99 -25.42 -60.53
N LYS A 192 10.27 -24.77 -61.66
CA LYS A 192 11.20 -23.66 -61.95
C LYS A 192 10.86 -22.29 -61.33
N ALA A 193 11.96 -21.57 -61.10
CA ALA A 193 12.25 -20.13 -60.97
C ALA A 193 11.18 -19.06 -61.32
N GLY A 194 11.17 -18.00 -60.50
CA GLY A 194 10.73 -16.64 -60.82
C GLY A 194 11.08 -15.69 -59.65
N PRO A 195 11.78 -14.54 -59.85
CA PRO A 195 12.37 -13.76 -58.77
C PRO A 195 11.42 -12.67 -58.26
N GLY A 196 11.43 -12.41 -56.94
CA GLY A 196 10.62 -11.34 -56.34
C GLY A 196 10.84 -11.19 -54.84
N CYS A 197 12.07 -10.84 -54.43
CA CYS A 197 12.40 -10.49 -53.05
C CYS A 197 11.74 -9.16 -52.64
N ARG A 198 10.96 -9.14 -51.56
CA ARG A 198 11.03 -8.09 -50.51
C ARG A 198 10.28 -8.48 -49.23
N LEU A 199 10.97 -9.12 -48.29
CA LEU A 199 10.59 -9.11 -46.87
C LEU A 199 11.45 -8.04 -46.18
N LYS A 200 10.81 -6.99 -45.64
CA LYS A 200 11.43 -6.07 -44.69
C LYS A 200 11.19 -6.61 -43.29
N THR A 201 12.22 -7.20 -42.69
CA THR A 201 12.34 -7.32 -41.23
C THR A 201 13.00 -6.04 -40.71
N TYR A 202 12.47 -5.45 -39.65
CA TYR A 202 13.26 -4.61 -38.74
C TYR A 202 13.08 -5.13 -37.32
N SER A 203 14.13 -5.77 -36.83
CA SER A 203 14.46 -5.92 -35.42
C SER A 203 15.07 -4.61 -34.91
N GLY A 204 14.79 -4.22 -33.68
CA GLY A 204 15.46 -3.08 -33.05
C GLY A 204 15.16 -2.98 -31.56
N VAL A 205 15.75 -3.89 -30.77
CA VAL A 205 15.94 -3.77 -29.33
C VAL A 205 17.24 -2.98 -29.07
N ARG A 206 17.22 -2.09 -28.06
CA ARG A 206 18.31 -1.42 -27.29
C ARG A 206 18.02 0.09 -27.16
N ASP A 207 18.24 0.81 -26.05
CA ASP A 207 19.11 0.61 -24.90
C ASP A 207 18.61 1.37 -23.65
N PHE A 208 19.01 0.83 -22.49
CA PHE A 208 19.03 1.47 -21.17
C PHE A 208 20.00 2.66 -21.16
N GLY A 209 19.65 3.75 -20.46
CA GLY A 209 20.54 4.89 -20.23
C GLY A 209 20.27 5.57 -18.89
N ILE A 210 20.99 5.13 -17.86
CA ILE A 210 21.11 5.76 -16.54
C ILE A 210 21.88 7.08 -16.68
N ARG A 211 21.39 8.19 -16.11
CA ARG A 211 22.21 9.36 -15.77
C ARG A 211 22.01 9.77 -14.32
N GLN A 212 23.10 9.67 -13.56
CA GLN A 212 23.30 10.38 -12.31
C GLN A 212 23.78 11.81 -12.56
N GLY A 213 23.35 12.76 -11.74
CA GLY A 213 23.98 14.07 -11.54
C GLY A 213 23.64 14.52 -10.11
N ARG A 214 24.54 14.32 -9.15
CA ARG A 214 25.66 15.19 -8.71
C ARG A 214 25.18 16.56 -8.20
N TRP A 215 25.23 16.67 -6.89
CA TRP A 215 25.04 17.86 -6.06
C TRP A 215 26.23 18.81 -6.19
N SER A 216 25.95 20.12 -6.27
CA SER A 216 26.93 21.18 -6.06
C SER A 216 26.38 22.16 -5.03
N ARG A 217 27.09 22.29 -3.91
CA ARG A 217 26.92 23.31 -2.87
C ARG A 217 27.62 24.60 -3.28
N SER A 218 27.14 25.74 -2.75
CA SER A 218 27.89 26.85 -2.08
C SER A 218 27.17 28.19 -2.32
N PRO A 219 27.48 29.27 -1.57
CA PRO A 219 27.26 29.47 -0.14
C PRO A 219 26.45 30.76 0.16
N LEU A 220 26.09 30.95 1.44
CA LEU A 220 25.46 32.14 2.01
C LEU A 220 26.34 33.40 1.93
N PRO A 221 25.74 34.58 2.08
CA PRO A 221 25.97 35.38 3.29
C PRO A 221 24.76 35.45 4.22
#